data_AF-A0A7C0WHQ5-F1
#
_entry.id   AF-A0A7C0WHQ5-F1
#
_cell.length_a   1.000
_cell.length_b   1.000
_cell.length_c   1.000
_cell.angle_alpha   90.00
_cell.angle_beta   90.00
_cell.angle_gamma   90.00
#
_symmetry.space_group_name_H-M   'P 1'
#
loop_
_entity.id
_entity.type
_entity.pdbx_description
1 polymer ?
#
loop_
_entity_poly.entity_id
_entity_poly.type
_entity_poly.pdbx_seq_one_letter_code
_entity_poly.pdbx_strand_id
1 'polypeptide(L)' 'MVKIFRVKHLTPEEVLDQVQRSGVINYMYSWRYTIDGKRNTISFNLRYTGGYDQEKEKEMMKEVEAFIKSIDME' A
#
# COMPACT_ATOMS: atom_id res chain seq x y z
N MET A 1 -2.26 -6.45 -8.49
CA MET A 1 -1.34 -5.40 -9.00
C MET A 1 -0.23 -5.12 -7.97
N VAL A 2 1.03 -4.91 -8.39
CA VAL A 2 2.15 -4.57 -7.47
C VAL A 2 2.53 -3.10 -7.63
N LYS A 3 2.73 -2.37 -6.53
CA LYS A 3 3.27 -1.01 -6.53
C LYS A 3 4.33 -0.83 -5.45
N ILE A 4 5.39 -0.11 -5.77
CA ILE A 4 6.54 0.14 -4.89
C ILE A 4 6.52 1.62 -4.49
N PHE A 5 6.63 1.88 -3.19
CA PHE A 5 6.71 3.21 -2.61
C PHE A 5 8.08 3.37 -1.97
N ARG A 6 8.75 4.48 -2.28
CA ARG A 6 9.99 4.89 -1.62
C ARG A 6 9.65 5.92 -0.56
N VAL A 7 9.85 5.56 0.69
CA VAL A 7 9.46 6.40 1.83
C VAL A 7 10.57 7.37 2.20
N LYS A 8 10.22 8.55 2.72
CA LYS A 8 11.17 9.66 2.95
C LYS A 8 11.36 9.98 4.43
N HIS A 9 10.27 10.12 5.17
CA HIS A 9 10.27 10.63 6.54
C HIS A 9 10.07 9.52 7.57
N LEU A 10 9.30 8.50 7.20
CA LEU A 10 9.03 7.29 7.95
C LEU A 10 9.85 6.11 7.41
N THR A 11 10.02 5.10 8.26
CA THR A 11 10.52 3.78 7.84
C THR A 11 9.43 3.00 7.10
N PRO A 12 9.80 2.06 6.20
CA PRO A 12 8.85 1.17 5.54
C PRO A 12 7.93 0.42 6.51
N GLU A 13 8.46 0.05 7.68
CA GLU A 13 7.76 -0.62 8.77
C GLU A 13 6.71 0.29 9.42
N GLU A 14 7.03 1.56 9.68
CA GLU A 14 6.07 2.53 10.21
C GLU A 14 4.94 2.80 9.20
N VAL A 15 5.27 2.95 7.91
CA VAL A 15 4.26 3.10 6.86
C VAL A 15 3.34 1.88 6.80
N LEU A 16 3.89 0.67 6.94
CA LEU A 16 3.08 -0.55 7.01
C LEU A 16 2.12 -0.53 8.20
N ASP A 17 2.60 -0.20 9.40
CA ASP A 17 1.77 -0.13 10.62
C ASP A 17 0.63 0.89 10.45
N GLN A 18 0.91 2.05 9.86
CA GLN A 18 -0.09 3.07 9.55
C GLN A 18 -1.14 2.58 8.53
N VAL A 19 -0.73 1.90 7.47
CA VAL A 19 -1.65 1.31 6.46
C VAL A 19 -2.53 0.23 7.10
N GLN A 20 -1.98 -0.59 8.00
CA GLN A 20 -2.74 -1.62 8.70
C GLN A 20 -3.77 -1.03 9.67
N ARG A 21 -3.39 0.01 10.41
CA ARG A 21 -4.27 0.65 11.41
C ARG A 21 -5.34 1.54 10.79
N SER A 22 -5.07 2.17 9.64
CA SER A 22 -6.02 3.06 8.99
C SER A 22 -7.22 2.32 8.40
N GLY A 23 -7.06 1.03 8.08
CA GLY A 23 -8.08 0.27 7.38
C GLY A 23 -8.32 0.76 5.94
N VAL A 24 -7.37 1.50 5.35
CA VAL A 24 -7.47 2.03 3.98
C VAL A 24 -7.68 0.92 2.95
N ILE A 25 -7.16 -0.29 3.19
CA ILE A 25 -7.41 -1.46 2.35
C ILE A 25 -8.64 -2.20 2.88
N ASN A 26 -9.74 -2.14 2.12
CA ASN A 26 -11.00 -2.81 2.45
C ASN A 26 -10.86 -4.37 2.44
N TYR A 27 -11.65 -5.06 3.28
CA TYR A 27 -11.74 -6.53 3.37
C TYR A 27 -12.02 -7.25 2.04
N MET A 28 -12.57 -6.56 1.04
CA MET A 28 -12.73 -7.09 -0.32
C MET A 28 -11.42 -7.24 -1.09
N TYR A 29 -10.27 -6.87 -0.50
CA TYR A 29 -8.96 -7.00 -1.10
C TYR A 29 -8.06 -7.86 -0.24
N SER A 30 -7.50 -8.89 -0.86
CA SER A 30 -6.34 -9.59 -0.32
C SER A 30 -5.09 -8.81 -0.69
N TRP A 31 -4.13 -8.72 0.22
CA TRP A 31 -2.91 -8.00 -0.03
C TRP A 31 -1.69 -8.62 0.65
N ARG A 32 -0.53 -8.35 0.06
CA ARG A 32 0.79 -8.73 0.59
C ARG A 32 1.71 -7.54 0.50
N TYR A 33 2.78 -7.57 1.29
CA TYR A 33 3.80 -6.53 1.27
C TYR A 33 5.22 -7.11 1.24
N THR A 34 6.16 -6.31 0.77
CA THR A 34 7.59 -6.57 0.85
C THR A 34 8.30 -5.29 1.29
N ILE A 35 9.20 -5.39 2.25
CA ILE A 35 10.03 -4.27 2.72
C ILE A 35 11.46 -4.46 2.26
N ASP A 36 12.07 -3.39 1.75
CA ASP A 36 13.51 -3.28 1.52
C ASP A 36 14.02 -2.05 2.28
N GLY A 37 14.52 -2.30 3.49
CA GLY A 37 15.08 -1.27 4.37
C GLY A 37 16.38 -0.65 3.83
N LYS A 38 17.12 -1.31 2.94
CA LYS A 38 18.33 -0.72 2.33
C LYS A 38 17.97 0.38 1.34
N ARG A 39 16.84 0.21 0.63
CA ARG A 39 16.34 1.18 -0.34
C ARG A 39 15.29 2.13 0.23
N ASN A 40 14.90 1.93 1.50
CA ASN A 40 13.80 2.61 2.16
C ASN A 40 12.51 2.51 1.32
N THR A 41 12.17 1.28 0.91
CA THR A 41 11.00 1.04 0.06
C THR A 41 10.09 -0.02 0.64
N ILE A 42 8.78 0.17 0.44
CA ILE A 42 7.74 -0.83 0.69
C ILE A 42 6.98 -1.11 -0.61
N SER A 43 6.71 -2.38 -0.89
CA SER A 43 5.90 -2.81 -2.02
C SER A 43 4.59 -3.39 -1.54
N PHE A 44 3.48 -3.03 -2.17
CA PHE A 44 2.16 -3.62 -1.92
C PHE A 44 1.69 -4.37 -3.15
N ASN A 45 1.18 -5.59 -2.94
CA ASN A 45 0.51 -6.38 -3.96
C ASN A 45 -0.96 -6.56 -3.57
N LEU A 46 -1.87 -5.89 -4.27
CA LEU A 46 -3.31 -5.92 -4.03
C LEU A 46 -4.01 -6.85 -5.02
N ARG A 47 -4.99 -7.62 -4.54
CA ARG A 47 -5.84 -8.51 -5.33
C ARG A 47 -7.28 -8.45 -4.85
N TYR A 48 -8.21 -8.08 -5.72
CA TYR A 48 -9.64 -8.08 -5.42
C TYR A 48 -10.14 -9.53 -5.22
N THR A 49 -10.91 -9.77 -4.16
CA THR A 49 -11.35 -11.12 -3.80
C THR A 49 -12.65 -11.54 -4.48
N GLY A 50 -13.44 -10.58 -4.97
CA GLY A 50 -14.71 -10.83 -5.67
C GLY A 50 -14.58 -11.24 -7.14
N GLY A 51 -13.41 -11.70 -7.57
CA GLY A 51 -13.11 -12.06 -8.96
C GLY A 51 -11.95 -11.25 -9.55
N TYR A 52 -11.68 -11.44 -10.83
CA TYR A 52 -10.68 -10.66 -11.53
C TYR A 52 -11.25 -9.31 -11.98
N ASP A 53 -10.90 -8.26 -11.22
CA ASP A 53 -11.31 -6.89 -11.52
C ASP A 53 -10.10 -5.95 -11.35
N GLN A 54 -9.47 -5.62 -12.47
CA GLN A 54 -8.29 -4.76 -12.48
C GLN A 54 -8.61 -3.29 -12.19
N GLU A 55 -9.82 -2.82 -12.47
CA GLU A 55 -10.19 -1.42 -12.25
C GLU A 55 -10.31 -1.18 -10.75
N LYS A 56 -10.99 -2.07 -10.03
CA LYS A 56 -11.03 -2.08 -8.57
C LYS A 56 -9.66 -2.17 -7.93
N GLU A 57 -8.79 -3.08 -8.41
CA GLU A 57 -7.40 -3.16 -7.94
C GLU A 57 -6.64 -1.83 -8.13
N LYS A 58 -6.88 -1.12 -9.24
CA LYS A 58 -6.22 0.17 -9.52
C LYS A 58 -6.76 1.29 -8.65
N GLU A 59 -8.06 1.38 -8.45
CA GLU A 59 -8.70 2.39 -7.59
C GLU A 59 -8.21 2.25 -6.15
N MET A 60 -8.26 1.02 -5.61
CA MET A 60 -7.76 0.75 -4.25
C MET A 60 -6.27 1.08 -4.11
N MET A 61 -5.45 0.79 -5.12
CA MET A 61 -4.03 1.17 -5.06
C MET A 61 -3.83 2.70 -5.10
N LYS A 62 -4.69 3.47 -5.77
CA LYS A 62 -4.63 4.93 -5.74
C LYS A 62 -4.98 5.47 -4.35
N GLU A 63 -5.95 4.86 -3.67
CA GLU A 63 -6.29 5.23 -2.29
C GLU A 63 -5.12 4.95 -1.33
N VAL A 64 -4.51 3.77 -1.44
CA VAL A 64 -3.29 3.42 -0.67
C VAL A 64 -2.15 4.40 -0.97
N GLU A 65 -1.94 4.76 -2.23
CA GLU A 65 -0.92 5.74 -2.61
C GLU A 65 -1.21 7.13 -2.03
N ALA A 66 -2.45 7.60 -2.10
CA ALA A 66 -2.84 8.89 -1.55
C ALA A 66 -2.62 8.94 -0.03
N PHE A 67 -2.99 7.85 0.67
CA PHE A 67 -2.76 7.71 2.09
C PHE A 67 -1.28 7.74 2.44
N ILE A 68 -0.45 6.91 1.78
CA ILE A 68 1.01 6.89 2.01
C ILE A 68 1.61 8.29 1.77
N LYS A 69 1.16 8.98 0.71
CA LYS A 69 1.61 10.34 0.43
C LYS A 69 1.27 11.31 1.57
N SER A 70 0.08 11.22 2.14
CA SER A 70 -0.34 12.11 3.24
C SER A 70 0.40 11.89 4.55
N ILE A 71 0.99 10.72 4.79
CA ILE A 71 1.69 10.40 6.05
C ILE A 71 3.22 10.51 5.94
N ASP A 72 3.78 10.48 4.72
CA ASP A 72 5.23 10.34 4.51
C ASP A 72 5.82 11.17 3.35
N MET A 73 5.03 11.70 2.42
CA MET A 73 5.58 12.33 1.20
C MET A 73 5.33 13.83 1.03
N GLU A 74 4.84 14.55 2.05
CA GLU A 74 4.84 16.03 2.04
C GLU A 74 6.25 16.62 2.05
#